data_AF-A0A060HG05-F1
#
_entry.id   AF-A0A060HG05-F1
#
_cell.length_a   1.000
_cell.length_b   1.000
_cell.length_c   1.000
_cell.angle_alpha   90.00
_cell.angle_beta   90.00
_cell.angle_gamma   90.00
#
_symmetry.space_group_name_H-M   'P 1'
#
loop_
_entity.id
_entity.type
_entity.pdbx_description
1 polymer ?
#
loop_
_entity_poly.entity_id
_entity_poly.type
_entity_poly.pdbx_seq_one_letter_code
_entity_poly.pdbx_strand_id
1 'polypeptide(L)'
;MRENAYNAKPKVALAFAAIALVLSASLFVPVQQAEAAKPTHSDIQTALNLANGYINSLYKDASPDEVGSSTHAVMAEYPSIPIRVVQSDGRVIRAGEDVDIKVGWKTNYISDLTEVSSDTIKYRLRFRALDIGGAAVDKAPMLEITVDYVYGANNNVKVDIKNYLWETTANISWADIYLGSTYIGRATPSNVGTTWTYTSSVNHGNDVFFRSFRYIERHGTQLGREYYNAIGQTSKGTELASRLTAEGYTLGKDIYSPMFGSGTSQSNNFLYESGSSGVYRDCYTEPAMRNRSYQYHSKVCNGVDAYIIYSRSSDWLVPTLWAIHLLNKGVGADVPVYDGYNTWSPRQVARFAESKWIADIGIQSPASSSHASAVRTAAFLVLETKLGYGSVNDATSRTYADKAASALLNPQVKANGNVIRENENGSQTTLIRPVHEGGFYTAWNGFNYVAKKSVLQNIADAFNQSDETIDIKPSNAESTITIAQALRVFDCYNYGYNCTNVP
;
A
#
# COMPACT_ATOMS: atom_id res chain seq x y z
N MET A 1 73.26 -22.46 16.00
CA MET A 1 72.99 -21.47 14.95
C MET A 1 72.00 -22.05 13.95
N ARG A 2 70.70 -21.77 14.17
CA ARG A 2 69.62 -21.70 13.18
C ARG A 2 68.35 -21.34 13.97
N GLU A 3 67.77 -20.20 13.60
CA GLU A 3 66.64 -19.54 14.23
C GLU A 3 65.34 -20.29 13.96
N ASN A 4 64.47 -20.34 14.96
CA ASN A 4 63.09 -20.80 14.85
C ASN A 4 62.15 -19.61 14.69
N ALA A 5 61.22 -19.80 13.76
CA ALA A 5 60.26 -18.84 13.25
C ALA A 5 59.04 -18.64 14.17
N TYR A 6 58.61 -17.37 14.18
CA TYR A 6 57.24 -16.86 14.21
C TYR A 6 56.39 -16.95 15.49
N ASN A 7 56.36 -15.78 16.14
CA ASN A 7 55.46 -15.32 17.19
C ASN A 7 54.02 -15.10 16.68
N ALA A 8 53.07 -15.42 17.55
CA ALA A 8 51.66 -15.04 17.46
C ALA A 8 51.41 -13.61 17.97
N LYS A 9 50.60 -12.83 17.21
CA LYS A 9 49.52 -11.88 17.61
C LYS A 9 49.40 -10.69 16.64
N PRO A 10 48.16 -10.32 16.27
CA PRO A 10 47.77 -8.90 16.16
C PRO A 10 46.51 -8.63 17.01
N LYS A 11 46.47 -7.70 17.97
CA LYS A 11 46.48 -6.22 17.86
C LYS A 11 45.54 -5.68 16.77
N VAL A 12 44.25 -5.64 17.08
CA VAL A 12 43.26 -4.78 16.42
C VAL A 12 42.95 -3.62 17.38
N ALA A 13 43.68 -2.52 17.23
CA ALA A 13 43.33 -1.19 17.68
C ALA A 13 44.33 -0.22 17.03
N LEU A 14 43.83 0.91 16.50
CA LEU A 14 44.54 1.97 15.78
C LEU A 14 44.79 1.74 14.28
N ALA A 15 43.74 1.95 13.47
CA ALA A 15 43.85 2.39 12.07
C ALA A 15 42.57 3.11 11.59
N PHE A 16 41.95 3.95 12.42
CA PHE A 16 40.78 4.77 12.06
C PHE A 16 40.94 6.27 12.32
N ALA A 17 42.18 6.74 12.49
CA ALA A 17 42.48 8.15 12.62
C ALA A 17 43.60 8.51 11.63
N ALA A 18 43.35 9.54 10.82
CA ALA A 18 44.22 10.11 9.79
C ALA A 18 44.14 9.45 8.39
N ILE A 19 43.07 9.77 7.65
CA ILE A 19 43.04 10.27 6.25
C ILE A 19 41.57 10.69 6.00
N ALA A 20 41.22 11.92 6.38
CA ALA A 20 40.03 12.65 5.93
C ALA A 20 40.06 14.11 6.44
N LEU A 21 41.24 14.73 6.41
CA LEU A 21 41.42 16.16 6.63
C LEU A 21 42.03 16.73 5.34
N VAL A 22 41.49 17.84 4.85
CA VAL A 22 41.79 18.52 3.56
C VAL A 22 40.90 18.09 2.38
N LEU A 23 39.63 18.50 2.44
CA LEU A 23 38.89 19.17 1.34
C LEU A 23 37.69 19.96 1.93
N SER A 24 37.92 20.60 3.08
CA SER A 24 37.02 21.53 3.74
C SER A 24 37.37 22.95 3.29
N ALA A 25 36.74 23.42 2.21
CA ALA A 25 36.48 24.85 1.93
C ALA A 25 35.95 25.01 0.49
N SER A 26 34.73 24.52 0.22
CA SER A 26 33.94 24.94 -0.94
C SER A 26 32.47 24.62 -0.68
N LEU A 27 31.73 25.62 -0.18
CA LEU A 27 30.29 25.80 -0.37
C LEU A 27 29.35 24.75 0.28
N PHE A 28 29.40 24.61 1.60
CA PHE A 28 28.19 24.33 2.39
C PHE A 28 27.68 25.65 2.97
N VAL A 29 27.13 26.51 2.11
CA VAL A 29 26.05 27.37 2.59
C VAL A 29 24.92 26.39 2.88
N PRO A 30 24.38 26.29 4.11
CA PRO A 30 23.13 25.58 4.28
C PRO A 30 22.17 26.27 3.32
N VAL A 31 21.72 25.55 2.30
CA VAL A 31 20.55 26.00 1.56
C VAL A 31 19.48 26.05 2.64
N GLN A 32 19.19 27.24 3.16
CA GLN A 32 17.89 27.53 3.74
C GLN A 32 16.93 27.22 2.59
N GLN A 33 16.47 25.98 2.53
CA GLN A 33 15.23 25.68 1.85
C GLN A 33 14.23 26.60 2.53
N ALA A 34 13.67 27.52 1.73
CA ALA A 34 12.58 28.35 2.18
C ALA A 34 11.56 27.43 2.86
N GLU A 35 11.03 27.83 4.03
CA GLU A 35 9.95 27.10 4.68
C GLU A 35 8.93 26.73 3.60
N ALA A 36 8.60 25.44 3.50
CA ALA A 36 7.65 24.98 2.49
C ALA A 36 6.39 25.83 2.62
N ALA A 37 6.11 26.64 1.60
CA ALA A 37 4.96 27.52 1.63
C ALA A 37 3.70 26.69 1.85
N LYS A 38 2.81 27.20 2.70
CA LYS A 38 1.49 26.62 2.93
C LYS A 38 0.80 26.38 1.57
N PRO A 39 0.24 25.19 1.33
CA PRO A 39 -0.30 24.86 0.02
C PRO A 39 -1.61 25.60 -0.23
N THR A 40 -1.84 26.04 -1.46
CA THR A 40 -3.11 26.71 -1.80
C THR A 40 -4.24 25.70 -2.01
N HIS A 41 -5.49 26.16 -1.95
CA HIS A 41 -6.65 25.36 -2.36
C HIS A 41 -6.46 24.77 -3.78
N SER A 42 -5.89 25.53 -4.72
CA SER A 42 -5.66 25.06 -6.09
C SER A 42 -4.68 23.88 -6.15
N ASP A 43 -3.63 23.91 -5.34
CA ASP A 43 -2.65 22.82 -5.26
C ASP A 43 -3.31 21.55 -4.71
N ILE A 44 -4.11 21.71 -3.66
CA ILE A 44 -4.88 20.61 -3.04
C ILE A 44 -5.88 20.04 -4.03
N GLN A 45 -6.69 20.88 -4.68
CA GLN A 45 -7.71 20.44 -5.62
C GLN A 45 -7.10 19.69 -6.81
N THR A 46 -5.94 20.14 -7.30
CA THR A 46 -5.20 19.45 -8.37
C THR A 46 -4.78 18.04 -7.92
N ALA A 47 -4.24 17.91 -6.72
CA ALA A 47 -3.84 16.62 -6.17
C ALA A 47 -5.04 15.68 -5.94
N LEU A 48 -6.16 16.22 -5.44
CA LEU A 48 -7.41 15.47 -5.24
C LEU A 48 -8.03 14.99 -6.55
N ASN A 49 -8.01 15.81 -7.61
CA ASN A 49 -8.52 15.41 -8.92
C ASN A 49 -7.75 14.20 -9.49
N LEU A 50 -6.42 14.21 -9.38
CA LEU A 50 -5.59 13.08 -9.78
C LEU A 50 -5.85 11.83 -8.91
N ALA A 51 -5.92 12.01 -7.59
CA ALA A 51 -6.17 10.92 -6.66
C ALA A 51 -7.54 10.26 -6.91
N ASN A 52 -8.56 11.02 -7.29
CA ASN A 52 -9.87 10.50 -7.66
C ASN A 52 -9.81 9.52 -8.83
N GLY A 53 -8.99 9.79 -9.86
CA GLY A 53 -8.79 8.87 -10.97
C GLY A 53 -8.24 7.52 -10.51
N TYR A 54 -7.16 7.58 -9.72
CA TYR A 54 -6.55 6.39 -9.11
C TYR A 54 -7.52 5.61 -8.22
N ILE A 55 -8.25 6.28 -7.32
CA ILE A 55 -9.19 5.61 -6.42
C ILE A 55 -10.31 4.92 -7.22
N ASN A 56 -10.80 5.57 -8.29
CA ASN A 56 -11.82 4.99 -9.16
C ASN A 56 -11.33 3.80 -9.97
N SER A 57 -10.05 3.76 -10.38
CA SER A 57 -9.50 2.60 -11.09
C SER A 57 -9.43 1.35 -10.21
N LEU A 58 -9.36 1.53 -8.88
CA LEU A 58 -9.37 0.44 -7.90
C LEU A 58 -10.77 -0.05 -7.50
N TYR A 59 -11.82 0.71 -7.80
CA TYR A 59 -13.18 0.28 -7.50
C TYR A 59 -13.55 -0.96 -8.32
N LYS A 60 -14.02 -2.02 -7.67
CA LYS A 60 -14.53 -3.23 -8.32
C LYS A 60 -16.05 -3.22 -8.33
N ASP A 61 -16.61 -2.95 -9.50
CA ASP A 61 -18.05 -2.94 -9.72
C ASP A 61 -18.70 -4.30 -9.47
N ALA A 62 -20.03 -4.28 -9.35
CA ALA A 62 -20.82 -5.45 -9.05
C ALA A 62 -20.82 -6.49 -10.19
N SER A 63 -19.94 -7.49 -10.06
CA SER A 63 -19.87 -8.65 -10.94
C SER A 63 -19.85 -9.95 -10.13
N PRO A 64 -20.68 -10.96 -10.44
CA PRO A 64 -20.66 -12.24 -9.75
C PRO A 64 -19.29 -12.92 -9.70
N ASP A 65 -18.46 -12.76 -10.74
CA ASP A 65 -17.10 -13.33 -10.78
C ASP A 65 -16.09 -12.58 -9.92
N GLU A 66 -16.34 -11.31 -9.61
CA GLU A 66 -15.43 -10.45 -8.82
C GLU A 66 -15.87 -10.35 -7.37
N VAL A 67 -17.17 -10.25 -7.09
CA VAL A 67 -17.67 -9.95 -5.73
C VAL A 67 -18.84 -10.84 -5.33
N GLY A 68 -19.19 -11.83 -6.17
CA GLY A 68 -20.25 -12.80 -5.87
C GLY A 68 -21.67 -12.24 -5.89
N SER A 69 -21.86 -10.99 -6.34
CA SER A 69 -23.15 -10.30 -6.36
C SER A 69 -23.19 -9.24 -7.46
N SER A 70 -24.40 -8.92 -7.92
CA SER A 70 -24.68 -7.81 -8.84
C SER A 70 -25.05 -6.49 -8.12
N THR A 71 -24.96 -6.45 -6.78
CA THR A 71 -25.27 -5.27 -5.97
C THR A 71 -24.18 -4.92 -4.94
N HIS A 72 -23.06 -5.64 -4.94
CA HIS A 72 -21.95 -5.43 -4.01
C HIS A 72 -20.74 -4.88 -4.76
N ALA A 73 -19.86 -4.19 -4.06
CA ALA A 73 -18.56 -3.76 -4.59
C ALA A 73 -17.45 -4.02 -3.56
N VAL A 74 -16.19 -4.03 -4.01
CA VAL A 74 -14.99 -4.01 -3.14
C VAL A 74 -13.96 -3.04 -3.70
N MET A 75 -12.96 -2.69 -2.89
CA MET A 75 -11.79 -1.95 -3.38
C MET A 75 -10.62 -2.88 -3.63
N ALA A 76 -10.09 -2.90 -4.85
CA ALA A 76 -8.78 -3.49 -5.14
C ALA A 76 -7.70 -2.78 -4.33
N GLU A 77 -6.65 -3.50 -3.94
CA GLU A 77 -5.61 -2.89 -3.09
C GLU A 77 -4.69 -1.96 -3.89
N TYR A 78 -4.34 -2.32 -5.13
CA TYR A 78 -3.43 -1.57 -6.00
C TYR A 78 -3.64 -1.98 -7.48
N PRO A 79 -3.11 -1.23 -8.45
CA PRO A 79 -3.00 -1.65 -9.84
C PRO A 79 -1.97 -2.78 -10.00
N SER A 80 -2.27 -3.82 -10.78
CA SER A 80 -1.41 -4.97 -11.04
C SER A 80 -1.56 -5.51 -12.47
N ILE A 81 -0.94 -6.65 -12.75
CA ILE A 81 -1.08 -7.43 -13.99
C ILE A 81 -1.81 -8.73 -13.62
N PRO A 82 -3.16 -8.72 -13.61
CA PRO A 82 -3.96 -9.76 -12.97
C PRO A 82 -3.98 -11.04 -13.83
N ILE A 83 -2.98 -11.91 -13.66
CA ILE A 83 -2.86 -13.17 -14.39
C ILE A 83 -3.50 -14.31 -13.59
N ARG A 84 -4.34 -15.10 -14.25
CA ARG A 84 -4.86 -16.36 -13.71
C ARG A 84 -4.76 -17.48 -14.72
N VAL A 85 -4.74 -18.71 -14.23
CA VAL A 85 -4.81 -19.92 -15.04
C VAL A 85 -5.98 -20.80 -14.62
N VAL A 86 -6.57 -21.50 -15.59
CA VAL A 86 -7.52 -22.59 -15.37
C VAL A 86 -6.85 -23.87 -15.86
N GLN A 87 -6.52 -24.77 -14.93
CA GLN A 87 -5.84 -26.04 -15.23
C GLN A 87 -6.83 -27.08 -15.76
N SER A 88 -6.33 -28.12 -16.43
CA SER A 88 -7.17 -29.19 -17.00
C SER A 88 -7.95 -30.02 -15.98
N ASP A 89 -7.57 -29.95 -14.70
CA ASP A 89 -8.30 -30.55 -13.57
C ASP A 89 -9.44 -29.65 -13.05
N GLY A 90 -9.64 -28.48 -13.67
CA GLY A 90 -10.65 -27.49 -13.30
C GLY A 90 -10.20 -26.48 -12.24
N ARG A 91 -8.98 -26.59 -11.69
CA ARG A 91 -8.49 -25.65 -10.68
C ARG A 91 -8.24 -24.27 -11.30
N VAL A 92 -8.69 -23.22 -10.60
CA VAL A 92 -8.40 -21.82 -10.93
C VAL A 92 -7.35 -21.30 -9.98
N ILE A 93 -6.18 -20.92 -10.50
CA ILE A 93 -5.08 -20.34 -9.72
C ILE A 93 -4.83 -18.91 -10.19
N ARG A 94 -4.82 -17.95 -9.27
CA ARG A 94 -4.49 -16.55 -9.54
C ARG A 94 -3.06 -16.27 -9.09
N ALA A 95 -2.37 -15.36 -9.79
CA ALA A 95 -1.13 -14.80 -9.27
C ALA A 95 -1.37 -14.22 -7.88
N GLY A 96 -0.44 -14.40 -6.94
CA GLY A 96 -0.49 -13.82 -5.60
C GLY A 96 -1.50 -14.43 -4.62
N GLU A 97 -2.35 -15.38 -5.01
CA GLU A 97 -3.28 -16.01 -4.06
C GLU A 97 -2.53 -16.86 -3.02
N ASP A 98 -3.01 -16.90 -1.77
CA ASP A 98 -2.32 -17.57 -0.66
C ASP A 98 -2.82 -19.01 -0.40
N VAL A 99 -3.15 -19.75 -1.46
CA VAL A 99 -3.74 -21.08 -1.33
C VAL A 99 -2.62 -22.13 -1.22
N ASP A 100 -2.67 -22.97 -0.19
CA ASP A 100 -1.76 -24.10 -0.05
C ASP A 100 -2.19 -25.25 -0.99
N ILE A 101 -1.27 -25.74 -1.82
CA ILE A 101 -1.42 -27.03 -2.52
C ILE A 101 -0.95 -28.20 -1.64
N LYS A 102 -0.05 -27.91 -0.70
CA LYS A 102 0.43 -28.77 0.39
C LYS A 102 0.92 -27.87 1.52
N VAL A 103 1.04 -28.39 2.74
CA VAL A 103 1.55 -27.62 3.89
C VAL A 103 2.85 -26.91 3.54
N GLY A 104 2.84 -25.57 3.57
CA GLY A 104 3.99 -24.71 3.27
C GLY A 104 4.29 -24.50 1.78
N TRP A 105 3.42 -24.99 0.88
CA TRP A 105 3.56 -24.86 -0.58
C TRP A 105 2.34 -24.16 -1.16
N LYS A 106 2.53 -22.92 -1.59
CA LYS A 106 1.48 -22.11 -2.25
C LYS A 106 1.22 -22.55 -3.69
N THR A 107 0.00 -22.36 -4.20
CA THR A 107 -0.40 -22.72 -5.58
C THR A 107 0.38 -21.97 -6.65
N ASN A 108 0.97 -20.82 -6.30
CA ASN A 108 1.74 -19.99 -7.22
C ASN A 108 2.97 -19.40 -6.52
N TYR A 109 3.93 -18.94 -7.33
CA TYR A 109 5.11 -18.22 -6.87
C TYR A 109 5.66 -17.31 -7.97
N ILE A 110 6.07 -16.10 -7.60
CA ILE A 110 6.62 -15.10 -8.54
C ILE A 110 8.10 -14.90 -8.26
N SER A 111 8.93 -14.82 -9.30
CA SER A 111 10.37 -14.61 -9.14
C SER A 111 11.03 -13.94 -10.34
N ASP A 112 12.36 -13.77 -10.22
CA ASP A 112 13.26 -13.38 -11.32
C ASP A 112 12.86 -12.03 -11.96
N LEU A 113 12.42 -11.06 -11.13
CA LEU A 113 12.16 -9.71 -11.62
C LEU A 113 13.43 -9.12 -12.22
N THR A 114 13.29 -8.56 -13.41
CA THR A 114 14.30 -7.74 -14.06
C THR A 114 13.62 -6.47 -14.56
N GLU A 115 14.17 -5.32 -14.21
CA GLU A 115 13.84 -4.03 -14.83
C GLU A 115 14.66 -3.94 -16.13
N VAL A 116 14.01 -4.16 -17.27
CA VAL A 116 14.67 -4.18 -18.59
C VAL A 116 15.00 -2.77 -19.04
N SER A 117 14.11 -1.83 -18.72
CA SER A 117 14.24 -0.38 -18.93
C SER A 117 13.40 0.36 -17.88
N SER A 118 13.32 1.68 -17.95
CA SER A 118 12.50 2.49 -17.02
C SER A 118 11.02 2.15 -17.07
N ASP A 119 10.51 1.72 -18.22
CA ASP A 119 9.12 1.43 -18.53
C ASP A 119 8.84 -0.06 -18.77
N THR A 120 9.85 -0.93 -18.76
CA THR A 120 9.67 -2.35 -19.06
C THR A 120 10.20 -3.22 -17.93
N ILE A 121 9.37 -4.16 -17.48
CA ILE A 121 9.74 -5.21 -16.54
C ILE A 121 9.58 -6.59 -17.16
N LYS A 122 10.30 -7.55 -16.60
CA LYS A 122 10.15 -8.96 -16.89
C LYS A 122 10.20 -9.77 -15.60
N TYR A 123 9.34 -10.75 -15.44
CA TYR A 123 9.35 -11.66 -14.29
C TYR A 123 8.81 -13.03 -14.68
N ARG A 124 8.90 -14.00 -13.77
CA ARG A 124 8.36 -15.34 -13.95
C ARG A 124 7.26 -15.63 -12.95
N LEU A 125 6.19 -16.22 -13.43
CA LEU A 125 5.06 -16.69 -12.64
C LEU A 125 4.99 -18.21 -12.76
N ARG A 126 5.20 -18.89 -11.64
CA ARG A 126 5.17 -20.34 -11.52
C ARG A 126 3.83 -20.76 -10.96
N PHE A 127 3.15 -21.69 -11.63
CA PHE A 127 1.98 -22.36 -11.11
C PHE A 127 2.33 -23.78 -10.70
N ARG A 128 1.84 -24.15 -9.53
CA ARG A 128 2.06 -25.48 -8.96
C ARG A 128 0.88 -26.40 -9.28
N ALA A 129 1.21 -27.67 -9.48
CA ALA A 129 0.25 -28.75 -9.60
C ALA A 129 0.73 -29.92 -8.72
N LEU A 130 -0.06 -30.98 -8.64
CA LEU A 130 0.42 -32.25 -8.10
C LEU A 130 0.96 -33.10 -9.25
N ASP A 131 1.92 -33.97 -8.97
CA ASP A 131 2.28 -35.05 -9.87
C ASP A 131 1.32 -36.26 -9.69
N ILE A 132 1.60 -37.33 -10.43
CA ILE A 132 0.84 -38.58 -10.36
C ILE A 132 0.94 -39.25 -8.97
N GLY A 133 2.01 -38.98 -8.23
CA GLY A 133 2.25 -39.49 -6.88
C GLY A 133 1.76 -38.56 -5.75
N GLY A 134 1.16 -37.42 -6.06
CA GLY A 134 0.71 -36.42 -5.09
C GLY A 134 1.82 -35.52 -4.52
N ALA A 135 3.00 -35.50 -5.13
CA ALA A 135 4.04 -34.51 -4.81
C ALA A 135 3.79 -33.20 -5.55
N ALA A 136 4.16 -32.06 -4.95
CA ALA A 136 4.03 -30.76 -5.60
C ALA A 136 5.08 -30.61 -6.71
N VAL A 137 4.64 -30.15 -7.88
CA VAL A 137 5.48 -29.75 -9.02
C VAL A 137 5.36 -28.24 -9.23
N ASP A 138 6.42 -27.60 -9.70
CA ASP A 138 6.61 -26.15 -9.58
C ASP A 138 6.43 -25.38 -10.88
N LYS A 139 6.24 -26.06 -12.01
CA LYS A 139 6.32 -25.42 -13.34
C LYS A 139 5.28 -25.96 -14.30
N ALA A 140 4.00 -25.94 -13.93
CA ALA A 140 2.91 -26.47 -14.75
C ALA A 140 1.68 -25.53 -14.78
N PRO A 141 1.69 -24.49 -15.64
CA PRO A 141 2.83 -23.98 -16.43
C PRO A 141 3.73 -23.05 -15.61
N MET A 142 4.95 -22.82 -16.09
CA MET A 142 5.74 -21.65 -15.73
C MET A 142 5.66 -20.63 -16.87
N LEU A 143 5.22 -19.42 -16.54
CA LEU A 143 5.08 -18.31 -17.48
C LEU A 143 6.22 -17.30 -17.30
N GLU A 144 6.71 -16.75 -18.40
CA GLU A 144 7.57 -15.57 -18.41
C GLU A 144 6.73 -14.39 -18.91
N ILE A 145 6.64 -13.35 -18.08
CA ILE A 145 5.79 -12.18 -18.31
C ILE A 145 6.71 -11.01 -18.59
N THR A 146 6.49 -10.33 -19.72
CA THR A 146 7.12 -9.04 -20.02
C THR A 146 6.03 -7.98 -20.11
N VAL A 147 6.20 -6.89 -19.37
CA VAL A 147 5.25 -5.77 -19.32
C VAL A 147 5.98 -4.54 -19.79
N ASP A 148 5.53 -3.98 -20.90
CA ASP A 148 5.93 -2.68 -21.41
C ASP A 148 4.82 -1.69 -21.09
N TYR A 149 5.11 -0.77 -20.17
CA TYR A 149 4.15 0.23 -19.70
C TYR A 149 3.95 1.39 -20.67
N VAL A 150 4.80 1.52 -21.71
CA VAL A 150 4.78 2.62 -22.68
C VAL A 150 5.01 2.07 -24.10
N TYR A 151 4.01 1.35 -24.59
CA TYR A 151 4.05 0.68 -25.89
C TYR A 151 3.38 1.51 -27.00
N GLY A 152 4.17 1.80 -28.04
CA GLY A 152 3.69 2.44 -29.29
C GLY A 152 3.33 3.92 -29.14
N ALA A 153 2.83 4.53 -30.21
CA ALA A 153 2.57 5.98 -30.27
C ALA A 153 1.46 6.47 -29.33
N ASN A 154 0.62 5.56 -28.83
CA ASN A 154 -0.50 5.85 -27.92
C ASN A 154 -0.14 5.56 -26.45
N ASN A 155 1.13 5.22 -26.14
CA ASN A 155 1.59 4.86 -24.80
C ASN A 155 0.71 3.80 -24.11
N ASN A 156 0.34 2.77 -24.88
CA ASN A 156 -0.46 1.66 -24.37
C ASN A 156 0.33 0.78 -23.41
N VAL A 157 -0.34 -0.05 -22.61
CA VAL A 157 0.33 -1.12 -21.86
C VAL A 157 0.31 -2.40 -22.70
N LYS A 158 1.48 -2.98 -22.92
CA LYS A 158 1.65 -4.27 -23.61
C LYS A 158 2.13 -5.33 -22.63
N VAL A 159 1.46 -6.47 -22.63
CA VAL A 159 1.81 -7.64 -21.82
C VAL A 159 2.08 -8.81 -22.75
N ASP A 160 3.32 -9.28 -22.78
CA ASP A 160 3.72 -10.52 -23.44
C ASP A 160 3.79 -11.64 -22.41
N ILE A 161 3.06 -12.73 -22.66
CA ILE A 161 3.00 -13.92 -21.81
C ILE A 161 3.56 -15.10 -22.59
N LYS A 162 4.70 -15.63 -22.14
CA LYS A 162 5.34 -16.79 -22.76
C LYS A 162 5.13 -18.04 -21.92
N ASN A 163 4.71 -19.13 -22.55
CA ASN A 163 4.80 -20.47 -21.96
C ASN A 163 6.27 -20.86 -21.86
N TYR A 164 6.91 -20.52 -20.74
CA TYR A 164 8.37 -20.60 -20.60
C TYR A 164 8.84 -22.03 -20.37
N LEU A 165 8.14 -22.78 -19.52
CA LEU A 165 8.48 -24.16 -19.19
C LEU A 165 7.27 -24.95 -18.70
N TRP A 166 7.26 -26.26 -19.00
CA TRP A 166 6.27 -27.21 -18.51
C TRP A 166 6.95 -28.44 -17.89
N GLU A 167 6.68 -28.75 -16.63
CA GLU A 167 7.19 -29.95 -15.96
C GLU A 167 6.43 -31.21 -16.42
N THR A 168 7.18 -32.18 -16.96
CA THR A 168 6.62 -33.38 -17.60
C THR A 168 5.94 -34.36 -16.62
N THR A 169 6.21 -34.22 -15.32
CA THR A 169 5.60 -35.03 -14.26
C THR A 169 4.27 -34.49 -13.75
N ALA A 170 3.86 -33.29 -14.19
CA ALA A 170 2.59 -32.69 -13.77
C ALA A 170 1.39 -33.53 -14.23
N ASN A 171 0.40 -33.69 -13.35
CA ASN A 171 -0.81 -34.46 -13.63
C ASN A 171 -1.88 -33.70 -14.44
N ILE A 172 -1.54 -32.53 -14.97
CA ILE A 172 -2.39 -31.70 -15.82
C ILE A 172 -1.88 -31.69 -17.26
N SER A 173 -2.79 -31.60 -18.23
CA SER A 173 -2.46 -31.66 -19.67
C SER A 173 -2.43 -30.29 -20.35
N TRP A 174 -3.10 -29.30 -19.77
CA TRP A 174 -3.16 -27.94 -20.28
C TRP A 174 -3.52 -26.94 -19.17
N ALA A 175 -3.25 -25.67 -19.44
CA ALA A 175 -3.70 -24.54 -18.63
C ALA A 175 -4.13 -23.37 -19.51
N ASP A 176 -5.38 -22.94 -19.36
CA ASP A 176 -5.91 -21.75 -20.02
C ASP A 176 -5.47 -20.51 -19.26
N ILE A 177 -4.82 -19.59 -19.95
CA ILE A 177 -4.24 -18.37 -19.39
C ILE A 177 -5.18 -17.20 -19.66
N TYR A 178 -5.42 -16.42 -18.61
CA TYR A 178 -6.22 -15.20 -18.67
C TYR A 178 -5.44 -14.03 -18.08
N LEU A 179 -5.66 -12.84 -18.66
CA LEU A 179 -5.29 -11.56 -18.09
C LEU A 179 -6.59 -10.81 -17.77
N GLY A 180 -6.88 -10.63 -16.49
CA GLY A 180 -8.18 -10.17 -16.01
C GLY A 180 -9.31 -11.11 -16.48
N SER A 181 -10.25 -10.56 -17.24
CA SER A 181 -11.34 -11.31 -17.89
C SER A 181 -10.98 -11.85 -19.28
N THR A 182 -9.86 -11.44 -19.86
CA THR A 182 -9.50 -11.75 -21.26
C THR A 182 -8.75 -13.06 -21.34
N TYR A 183 -9.24 -13.99 -22.17
CA TYR A 183 -8.51 -15.21 -22.51
C TYR A 183 -7.33 -14.87 -23.43
N ILE A 184 -6.14 -15.32 -23.07
CA ILE A 184 -4.89 -15.02 -23.77
C ILE A 184 -4.44 -16.20 -24.64
N GLY A 185 -4.55 -17.42 -24.11
CA GLY A 185 -4.09 -18.62 -24.80
C GLY A 185 -4.04 -19.84 -23.89
N ARG A 186 -3.74 -20.99 -24.47
CA ARG A 186 -3.62 -22.27 -23.76
C ARG A 186 -2.16 -22.72 -23.74
N ALA A 187 -1.58 -22.86 -22.56
CA ALA A 187 -0.29 -23.52 -22.38
C ALA A 187 -0.45 -25.04 -22.32
N THR A 188 0.46 -25.73 -22.99
CA THR A 188 0.57 -27.18 -23.07
C THR A 188 2.05 -27.58 -23.08
N PRO A 189 2.40 -28.83 -22.81
CA PRO A 189 3.76 -29.32 -23.01
C PRO A 189 4.27 -29.12 -24.45
N SER A 190 3.40 -29.25 -25.45
CA SER A 190 3.76 -29.18 -26.88
C SER A 190 4.04 -27.78 -27.40
N ASN A 191 3.66 -26.73 -26.67
CA ASN A 191 3.83 -25.34 -27.10
C ASN A 191 4.67 -24.51 -26.12
N VAL A 192 5.58 -25.16 -25.40
CA VAL A 192 6.63 -24.46 -24.66
C VAL A 192 7.43 -23.61 -25.65
N GLY A 193 7.61 -22.33 -25.32
CA GLY A 193 8.23 -21.32 -26.18
C GLY A 193 7.23 -20.39 -26.88
N THR A 194 5.94 -20.73 -26.94
CA THR A 194 4.91 -19.84 -27.50
C THR A 194 4.71 -18.60 -26.64
N THR A 195 4.62 -17.44 -27.28
CA THR A 195 4.30 -16.15 -26.66
C THR A 195 2.96 -15.63 -27.18
N TRP A 196 2.13 -15.17 -26.26
CA TRP A 196 0.90 -14.44 -26.56
C TRP A 196 1.04 -13.00 -26.12
N THR A 197 0.41 -12.09 -26.84
CA THR A 197 0.50 -10.65 -26.58
C THR A 197 -0.89 -10.09 -26.33
N TYR A 198 -0.99 -9.25 -25.31
CA TYR A 198 -2.13 -8.37 -25.08
C TYR A 198 -1.65 -6.92 -25.09
N THR A 199 -2.37 -6.06 -25.80
CA THR A 199 -2.16 -4.61 -25.77
C THR A 199 -3.47 -3.97 -25.38
N SER A 200 -3.51 -3.25 -24.27
CA SER A 200 -4.69 -2.45 -23.92
C SER A 200 -4.63 -1.09 -24.59
N SER A 201 -5.79 -0.56 -24.93
CA SER A 201 -5.96 0.87 -25.23
C SER A 201 -6.11 1.61 -23.90
N VAL A 202 -4.99 2.02 -23.30
CA VAL A 202 -5.03 2.69 -21.99
C VAL A 202 -4.98 4.18 -22.20
N ASN A 203 -6.01 4.89 -21.74
CA ASN A 203 -5.80 6.26 -21.28
C ASN A 203 -5.23 6.17 -19.86
N HIS A 204 -4.04 6.73 -19.66
CA HIS A 204 -3.32 6.71 -18.38
C HIS A 204 -4.25 7.10 -17.20
N GLY A 205 -4.13 6.39 -16.07
CA GLY A 205 -4.76 6.77 -14.79
C GLY A 205 -6.21 6.33 -14.50
N ASN A 206 -6.95 5.74 -15.44
CA ASN A 206 -8.36 5.30 -15.22
C ASN A 206 -8.68 3.88 -15.68
N ASP A 207 -7.67 3.04 -15.91
CA ASP A 207 -7.89 1.69 -16.43
C ASP A 207 -8.26 0.70 -15.32
N VAL A 208 -9.54 0.33 -15.31
CA VAL A 208 -10.08 -0.69 -14.41
C VAL A 208 -9.61 -2.10 -14.77
N PHE A 209 -9.02 -2.31 -15.96
CA PHE A 209 -8.54 -3.62 -16.39
C PHE A 209 -7.34 -4.10 -15.57
N PHE A 210 -6.45 -3.18 -15.19
CA PHE A 210 -5.23 -3.47 -14.43
C PHE A 210 -5.44 -3.36 -12.92
N ARG A 211 -6.66 -3.44 -12.40
CA ARG A 211 -6.84 -3.55 -10.94
C ARG A 211 -6.49 -4.95 -10.47
N SER A 212 -5.81 -5.04 -9.32
CA SER A 212 -5.43 -6.32 -8.70
C SER A 212 -6.63 -7.25 -8.49
N PHE A 213 -6.49 -8.59 -8.56
CA PHE A 213 -7.53 -9.52 -8.07
C PHE A 213 -7.71 -9.36 -6.55
N ARG A 214 -6.62 -9.09 -5.84
CA ARG A 214 -6.57 -8.84 -4.40
C ARG A 214 -7.40 -7.62 -3.99
N TYR A 215 -8.25 -7.81 -2.99
CA TYR A 215 -8.99 -6.75 -2.32
C TYR A 215 -8.84 -6.87 -0.80
N ILE A 216 -9.10 -5.78 -0.08
CA ILE A 216 -9.14 -5.81 1.37
C ILE A 216 -10.50 -5.30 1.83
N GLU A 217 -11.22 -6.10 2.63
CA GLU A 217 -12.48 -5.67 3.26
C GLU A 217 -12.19 -4.54 4.26
N ARG A 218 -11.28 -4.82 5.21
CA ARG A 218 -10.73 -3.83 6.15
C ARG A 218 -9.72 -2.92 5.45
N HIS A 219 -9.67 -1.65 5.81
CA HIS A 219 -8.78 -0.62 5.24
C HIS A 219 -8.89 -0.40 3.71
N GLY A 220 -9.43 -1.31 2.91
CA GLY A 220 -9.73 -1.08 1.48
C GLY A 220 -11.19 -0.68 1.29
N THR A 221 -12.09 -1.64 1.46
CA THR A 221 -13.53 -1.49 1.18
C THR A 221 -14.21 -0.55 2.17
N GLN A 222 -13.88 -0.63 3.48
CA GLN A 222 -14.34 0.35 4.46
C GLN A 222 -13.86 1.78 4.15
N LEU A 223 -12.57 1.97 3.84
CA LEU A 223 -12.04 3.27 3.45
C LEU A 223 -12.69 3.81 2.18
N GLY A 224 -12.86 2.96 1.16
CA GLY A 224 -13.55 3.34 -0.07
C GLY A 224 -14.98 3.81 0.20
N ARG A 225 -15.72 3.11 1.05
CA ARG A 225 -17.07 3.51 1.46
C ARG A 225 -17.06 4.90 2.09
N GLU A 226 -16.20 5.12 3.08
CA GLU A 226 -16.10 6.40 3.77
C GLU A 226 -15.72 7.51 2.80
N TYR A 227 -14.75 7.27 1.91
CA TYR A 227 -14.31 8.23 0.89
C TYR A 227 -15.43 8.62 -0.08
N TYR A 228 -16.10 7.65 -0.70
CA TYR A 228 -17.18 7.93 -1.65
C TYR A 228 -18.35 8.67 -1.01
N ASN A 229 -18.70 8.33 0.24
CA ASN A 229 -19.69 9.10 1.00
C ASN A 229 -19.20 10.52 1.27
N ALA A 230 -17.91 10.69 1.58
CA ALA A 230 -17.35 11.99 1.90
C ALA A 230 -17.30 12.93 0.68
N ILE A 231 -17.14 12.40 -0.53
CA ILE A 231 -17.19 13.18 -1.79
C ILE A 231 -18.59 13.21 -2.46
N GLY A 232 -19.63 12.69 -1.79
CA GLY A 232 -21.00 12.73 -2.28
C GLY A 232 -21.36 11.67 -3.35
N GLN A 233 -20.50 10.69 -3.60
CA GLN A 233 -20.78 9.54 -4.48
C GLN A 233 -21.48 8.41 -3.72
N THR A 234 -22.67 8.70 -3.20
CA THR A 234 -23.40 7.82 -2.27
C THR A 234 -23.78 6.45 -2.86
N SER A 235 -23.98 6.32 -4.17
CA SER A 235 -24.27 5.03 -4.81
C SER A 235 -23.11 4.04 -4.65
N LYS A 236 -21.87 4.46 -4.95
CA LYS A 236 -20.67 3.63 -4.73
C LYS A 236 -20.47 3.32 -3.26
N GLY A 237 -20.68 4.31 -2.39
CA GLY A 237 -20.66 4.11 -0.94
C GLY A 237 -21.67 3.07 -0.47
N THR A 238 -22.85 3.01 -1.09
CA THR A 238 -23.92 2.05 -0.76
C THR A 238 -23.59 0.63 -1.20
N GLU A 239 -23.00 0.45 -2.38
CA GLU A 239 -22.56 -0.87 -2.88
C GLU A 239 -21.46 -1.48 -1.99
N LEU A 240 -20.48 -0.67 -1.59
CA LEU A 240 -19.43 -1.07 -0.64
C LEU A 240 -20.02 -1.35 0.75
N ALA A 241 -20.97 -0.54 1.22
CA ALA A 241 -21.67 -0.76 2.49
C ALA A 241 -22.47 -2.07 2.50
N SER A 242 -23.12 -2.39 1.38
CA SER A 242 -23.89 -3.63 1.20
C SER A 242 -22.98 -4.85 1.30
N ARG A 243 -21.81 -4.80 0.65
CA ARG A 243 -20.77 -5.83 0.77
C ARG A 243 -20.33 -6.03 2.23
N LEU A 244 -19.91 -4.96 2.88
CA LEU A 244 -19.40 -5.00 4.25
C LEU A 244 -20.45 -5.57 5.22
N THR A 245 -21.70 -5.13 5.10
CA THR A 245 -22.80 -5.61 5.94
C THR A 245 -23.10 -7.08 5.68
N ALA A 246 -23.13 -7.52 4.42
CA ALA A 246 -23.35 -8.91 4.05
C ALA A 246 -22.25 -9.84 4.59
N GLU A 247 -21.00 -9.35 4.63
CA GLU A 247 -19.86 -10.06 5.21
C GLU A 247 -19.78 -9.92 6.74
N GLY A 248 -20.70 -9.21 7.40
CA GLY A 248 -20.80 -9.09 8.85
C GLY A 248 -19.91 -8.01 9.50
N TYR A 249 -19.42 -7.04 8.73
CA TYR A 249 -18.70 -5.89 9.26
C TYR A 249 -19.65 -4.85 9.85
N THR A 250 -19.21 -4.20 10.93
CA THR A 250 -19.88 -3.01 11.46
C THR A 250 -19.37 -1.79 10.70
N LEU A 251 -20.27 -1.08 10.02
CA LEU A 251 -19.91 0.13 9.27
C LEU A 251 -19.34 1.21 10.20
N GLY A 252 -18.26 1.87 9.77
CA GLY A 252 -17.57 2.88 10.58
C GLY A 252 -16.76 2.28 11.73
N LYS A 253 -16.51 0.97 11.71
CA LYS A 253 -15.63 0.27 12.66
C LYS A 253 -14.36 -0.18 11.93
N ASP A 254 -13.55 0.80 11.52
CA ASP A 254 -12.22 0.66 10.97
C ASP A 254 -11.27 1.64 11.68
N ILE A 255 -9.97 1.35 11.73
CA ILE A 255 -9.02 2.24 12.42
C ILE A 255 -8.98 3.63 11.78
N TYR A 256 -9.28 3.75 10.48
CA TYR A 256 -9.30 5.03 9.76
C TYR A 256 -10.65 5.75 9.79
N SER A 257 -11.73 5.11 10.27
CA SER A 257 -13.05 5.75 10.39
C SER A 257 -13.01 7.12 11.08
N PRO A 258 -12.17 7.38 12.11
CA PRO A 258 -12.07 8.70 12.72
C PRO A 258 -11.66 9.82 11.76
N MET A 259 -10.89 9.54 10.70
CA MET A 259 -10.51 10.55 9.70
C MET A 259 -11.71 11.11 8.91
N PHE A 260 -12.85 10.41 8.97
CA PHE A 260 -14.10 10.76 8.31
C PHE A 260 -15.20 11.19 9.29
N GLY A 261 -14.90 11.24 10.60
CA GLY A 261 -15.92 11.50 11.63
C GLY A 261 -16.83 10.32 11.93
N SER A 262 -16.60 9.19 11.26
CA SER A 262 -17.33 7.96 11.46
C SER A 262 -16.85 7.23 12.72
N GLY A 263 -17.70 6.35 13.26
CA GLY A 263 -17.36 5.53 14.42
C GLY A 263 -17.56 6.21 15.78
N THR A 264 -18.09 7.43 15.86
CA THR A 264 -18.30 8.17 17.13
C THR A 264 -19.20 7.45 18.15
N SER A 265 -20.09 6.58 17.68
CA SER A 265 -20.91 5.71 18.54
C SER A 265 -20.14 4.54 19.17
N GLN A 266 -18.94 4.24 18.70
CA GLN A 266 -18.10 3.17 19.23
C GLN A 266 -17.45 3.58 20.56
N SER A 267 -16.93 2.57 21.28
CA SER A 267 -16.15 2.79 22.50
C SER A 267 -14.94 3.71 22.22
N ASN A 268 -14.39 4.37 23.24
CA ASN A 268 -13.22 5.22 23.02
C ASN A 268 -12.02 4.43 22.48
N ASN A 269 -11.92 3.14 22.82
CA ASN A 269 -10.76 2.31 22.52
C ASN A 269 -11.05 1.26 21.43
N PHE A 270 -12.09 1.48 20.61
CA PHE A 270 -12.52 0.50 19.60
C PHE A 270 -11.44 0.15 18.58
N LEU A 271 -10.52 1.09 18.30
CA LEU A 271 -9.38 0.89 17.39
C LEU A 271 -8.41 -0.21 17.87
N TYR A 272 -8.56 -0.65 19.12
CA TYR A 272 -7.75 -1.69 19.76
C TYR A 272 -8.55 -2.95 20.08
N GLU A 273 -9.78 -3.10 19.57
CA GLU A 273 -10.59 -4.29 19.79
C GLU A 273 -10.23 -5.38 18.78
N SER A 274 -9.79 -6.55 19.26
CA SER A 274 -9.58 -7.77 18.47
C SER A 274 -10.86 -8.61 18.36
N GLY A 275 -10.76 -9.77 17.73
CA GLY A 275 -11.86 -10.73 17.57
C GLY A 275 -12.78 -10.47 16.38
N SER A 276 -13.77 -11.34 16.21
CA SER A 276 -14.71 -11.37 15.09
C SER A 276 -15.70 -10.20 15.04
N SER A 277 -15.75 -9.39 16.09
CA SER A 277 -16.51 -8.14 16.16
C SER A 277 -15.63 -6.89 16.32
N GLY A 278 -14.30 -7.07 16.33
CA GLY A 278 -13.32 -6.00 16.49
C GLY A 278 -12.98 -5.33 15.17
N VAL A 279 -12.02 -4.40 15.19
CA VAL A 279 -11.55 -3.73 13.96
C VAL A 279 -10.70 -4.66 13.09
N TYR A 280 -10.17 -5.77 13.62
CA TYR A 280 -9.33 -6.77 12.92
C TYR A 280 -10.11 -8.02 12.47
N ARG A 281 -11.40 -7.86 12.19
CA ARG A 281 -12.31 -8.98 11.88
C ARG A 281 -11.86 -9.85 10.71
N ASP A 282 -11.25 -9.24 9.69
CA ASP A 282 -10.71 -9.91 8.49
C ASP A 282 -9.69 -11.02 8.82
N CYS A 283 -9.09 -11.00 10.01
CA CYS A 283 -8.21 -12.07 10.49
C CYS A 283 -8.93 -13.30 11.08
N TYR A 284 -10.24 -13.22 11.27
CA TYR A 284 -11.06 -14.29 11.88
C TYR A 284 -12.12 -14.84 10.93
N THR A 285 -12.43 -14.13 9.85
CA THR A 285 -13.42 -14.55 8.88
C THR A 285 -13.02 -14.05 7.51
N GLU A 286 -12.75 -14.99 6.61
CA GLU A 286 -12.31 -14.73 5.25
C GLU A 286 -13.46 -15.03 4.27
N PRO A 287 -13.94 -14.04 3.52
CA PRO A 287 -14.78 -14.29 2.37
C PRO A 287 -14.20 -15.29 1.38
N ALA A 288 -15.12 -16.02 0.74
CA ALA A 288 -14.78 -16.99 -0.29
C ALA A 288 -14.06 -16.34 -1.49
N MET A 289 -13.00 -16.99 -1.97
CA MET A 289 -12.32 -16.63 -3.21
C MET A 289 -13.26 -16.73 -4.42
N ARG A 290 -13.08 -15.85 -5.40
CA ARG A 290 -13.87 -15.78 -6.64
C ARG A 290 -12.98 -15.84 -7.87
N ASN A 291 -13.53 -16.12 -9.05
CA ASN A 291 -12.75 -16.28 -10.29
C ASN A 291 -11.82 -15.09 -10.59
N ARG A 292 -12.26 -13.87 -10.25
CA ARG A 292 -11.54 -12.62 -10.52
C ARG A 292 -11.27 -11.79 -9.25
N SER A 293 -11.26 -12.44 -8.09
CA SER A 293 -10.86 -11.78 -6.85
C SER A 293 -10.50 -12.74 -5.73
N TYR A 294 -9.69 -12.26 -4.79
CA TYR A 294 -9.47 -12.92 -3.52
C TYR A 294 -9.15 -11.88 -2.44
N GLN A 295 -9.45 -12.20 -1.19
CA GLN A 295 -9.16 -11.30 -0.07
C GLN A 295 -7.67 -11.34 0.28
N TYR A 296 -7.12 -10.18 0.64
CA TYR A 296 -5.79 -10.07 1.21
C TYR A 296 -5.71 -10.64 2.63
N HIS A 297 -4.74 -11.52 2.86
CA HIS A 297 -4.34 -11.98 4.18
C HIS A 297 -3.20 -11.12 4.74
N SER A 298 -3.56 -10.25 5.69
CA SER A 298 -2.60 -9.37 6.36
C SER A 298 -1.66 -10.14 7.28
N LYS A 299 -0.38 -9.76 7.34
CA LYS A 299 0.55 -10.26 8.36
C LYS A 299 0.07 -10.05 9.80
N VAL A 300 -0.80 -9.07 10.04
CA VAL A 300 -1.43 -8.81 11.35
C VAL A 300 -2.20 -10.03 11.84
N CYS A 301 -2.73 -10.85 10.93
CA CYS A 301 -3.51 -12.03 11.26
C CYS A 301 -2.69 -13.17 11.89
N ASN A 302 -1.35 -13.11 11.83
CA ASN A 302 -0.47 -14.05 12.55
C ASN A 302 -0.37 -13.75 14.06
N GLY A 303 -0.90 -12.63 14.53
CA GLY A 303 -0.82 -12.24 15.94
C GLY A 303 -1.51 -10.91 16.23
N VAL A 304 -2.84 -10.89 16.12
CA VAL A 304 -3.66 -9.66 16.27
C VAL A 304 -3.41 -8.97 17.61
N ASP A 305 -3.45 -9.70 18.73
CA ASP A 305 -3.28 -9.11 20.05
C ASP A 305 -1.87 -8.54 20.26
N ALA A 306 -0.84 -9.22 19.73
CA ALA A 306 0.54 -8.73 19.77
C ALA A 306 0.70 -7.45 18.92
N TYR A 307 0.05 -7.41 17.75
CA TYR A 307 0.01 -6.21 16.93
C TYR A 307 -0.70 -5.05 17.65
N ILE A 308 -1.81 -5.30 18.33
CA ILE A 308 -2.53 -4.26 19.11
C ILE A 308 -1.63 -3.70 20.21
N ILE A 309 -0.94 -4.56 20.96
CA ILE A 309 0.00 -4.12 21.99
C ILE A 309 1.10 -3.24 21.38
N TYR A 310 1.72 -3.69 20.30
CA TYR A 310 2.75 -2.91 19.59
C TYR A 310 2.20 -1.56 19.09
N SER A 311 0.97 -1.55 18.55
CA SER A 311 0.33 -0.34 18.03
C SER A 311 0.07 0.72 19.10
N ARG A 312 -0.05 0.31 20.37
CA ARG A 312 -0.20 1.22 21.52
C ARG A 312 1.14 1.73 22.05
N SER A 313 2.16 0.89 22.05
CA SER A 313 3.43 1.18 22.72
C SER A 313 4.50 1.80 21.82
N SER A 314 4.46 1.50 20.51
CA SER A 314 5.61 1.66 19.63
C SER A 314 5.29 2.24 18.26
N ASP A 315 4.01 2.19 17.86
CA ASP A 315 3.50 2.88 16.67
C ASP A 315 2.72 4.14 17.09
N TRP A 316 2.84 5.22 16.33
CA TRP A 316 2.09 6.45 16.55
C TRP A 316 0.88 6.59 15.63
N LEU A 317 0.65 5.67 14.67
CA LEU A 317 -0.53 5.70 13.80
C LEU A 317 -1.83 5.58 14.60
N VAL A 318 -2.01 4.45 15.30
CA VAL A 318 -3.26 4.13 15.98
C VAL A 318 -3.55 5.12 17.11
N PRO A 319 -2.57 5.56 17.93
CA PRO A 319 -2.80 6.64 18.87
C PRO A 319 -3.25 7.96 18.25
N THR A 320 -2.68 8.35 17.10
CA THR A 320 -3.11 9.56 16.38
C THR A 320 -4.57 9.44 15.93
N LEU A 321 -4.96 8.27 15.38
CA LEU A 321 -6.34 7.99 14.97
C LEU A 321 -7.30 7.94 16.17
N TRP A 322 -6.86 7.41 17.31
CA TRP A 322 -7.59 7.44 18.58
C TRP A 322 -7.81 8.86 19.09
N ALA A 323 -6.80 9.73 19.03
CA ALA A 323 -6.96 11.14 19.40
C ALA A 323 -7.99 11.87 18.52
N ILE A 324 -7.98 11.61 17.21
CA ILE A 324 -9.00 12.14 16.29
C ILE A 324 -10.39 11.64 16.68
N HIS A 325 -10.53 10.35 17.02
CA HIS A 325 -11.79 9.77 17.48
C HIS A 325 -12.33 10.48 18.73
N LEU A 326 -11.47 10.72 19.73
CA LEU A 326 -11.86 11.46 20.92
C LEU A 326 -12.35 12.88 20.60
N LEU A 327 -11.64 13.60 19.73
CA LEU A 327 -12.05 14.94 19.30
C LEU A 327 -13.41 14.89 18.57
N ASN A 328 -13.64 13.91 17.70
CA ASN A 328 -14.93 13.72 17.03
C ASN A 328 -16.08 13.43 18.02
N LYS A 329 -15.78 12.82 19.18
CA LYS A 329 -16.75 12.59 20.26
C LYS A 329 -16.95 13.80 21.18
N GLY A 330 -16.28 14.93 20.90
CA GLY A 330 -16.38 16.15 21.71
C GLY A 330 -15.53 16.11 22.99
N VAL A 331 -14.59 15.19 23.12
CA VAL A 331 -13.62 15.21 24.23
C VAL A 331 -12.70 16.43 24.03
N GLY A 332 -12.55 17.24 25.08
CA GLY A 332 -11.69 18.42 25.03
C GLY A 332 -10.22 18.06 24.76
N ALA A 333 -9.50 18.93 24.03
CA ALA A 333 -8.12 18.67 23.59
C ALA A 333 -7.12 18.40 24.73
N ASP A 334 -7.42 18.89 25.95
CA ASP A 334 -6.59 18.74 27.14
C ASP A 334 -7.18 17.77 28.17
N VAL A 335 -8.27 17.08 27.84
CA VAL A 335 -8.89 16.08 28.73
C VAL A 335 -8.13 14.76 28.60
N PRO A 336 -7.47 14.26 29.66
CA PRO A 336 -6.76 12.99 29.60
C PRO A 336 -7.74 11.81 29.54
N VAL A 337 -7.49 10.87 28.64
CA VAL A 337 -8.26 9.62 28.51
C VAL A 337 -7.28 8.45 28.50
N TYR A 338 -7.68 7.33 29.11
CA TYR A 338 -6.90 6.10 29.12
C TYR A 338 -7.20 5.26 27.87
N ASP A 339 -6.18 5.00 27.05
CA ASP A 339 -6.30 4.23 25.79
C ASP A 339 -6.16 2.69 26.00
N GLY A 340 -5.93 2.25 27.24
CA GLY A 340 -5.59 0.87 27.58
C GLY A 340 -4.09 0.62 27.79
N TYR A 341 -3.24 1.64 27.66
CA TYR A 341 -1.80 1.59 27.90
C TYR A 341 -1.27 2.89 28.53
N ASN A 342 -1.57 4.05 27.92
CA ASN A 342 -1.21 5.38 28.39
C ASN A 342 -2.46 6.20 28.77
N THR A 343 -2.27 7.19 29.65
CA THR A 343 -3.26 8.25 29.90
C THR A 343 -2.75 9.56 29.32
N TRP A 344 -3.47 10.10 28.36
CA TRP A 344 -3.06 11.25 27.56
C TRP A 344 -4.26 11.96 26.94
N SER A 345 -4.11 13.26 26.69
CA SER A 345 -5.09 14.06 25.97
C SER A 345 -4.84 14.05 24.46
N PRO A 346 -5.83 14.40 23.62
CA PRO A 346 -5.60 14.54 22.18
C PRO A 346 -4.43 15.47 21.82
N ARG A 347 -4.24 16.58 22.55
CA ARG A 347 -3.11 17.50 22.34
C ARG A 347 -1.78 16.84 22.71
N GLN A 348 -1.72 16.04 23.78
CA GLN A 348 -0.50 15.31 24.14
C GLN A 348 -0.11 14.27 23.09
N VAL A 349 -1.09 13.59 22.49
CA VAL A 349 -0.85 12.68 21.35
C VAL A 349 -0.26 13.44 20.17
N ALA A 350 -0.81 14.62 19.84
CA ALA A 350 -0.29 15.49 18.79
C ALA A 350 1.20 15.85 19.03
N ARG A 351 1.53 16.35 20.22
CA ARG A 351 2.94 16.65 20.60
C ARG A 351 3.86 15.43 20.55
N PHE A 352 3.36 14.25 20.89
CA PHE A 352 4.13 13.02 20.72
C PHE A 352 4.39 12.71 19.24
N ALA A 353 3.39 12.85 18.38
CA ALA A 353 3.54 12.65 16.93
C ALA A 353 4.46 13.70 16.29
N GLU A 354 4.43 14.96 16.74
CA GLU A 354 5.36 16.02 16.31
C GLU A 354 6.83 15.63 16.53
N SER A 355 7.14 14.90 17.63
CA SER A 355 8.50 14.38 17.90
C SER A 355 8.98 13.35 16.86
N LYS A 356 8.08 12.88 15.99
CA LYS A 356 8.33 11.91 14.91
C LYS A 356 8.39 12.59 13.53
N TRP A 357 8.28 13.91 13.49
CA TRP A 357 8.39 14.71 12.27
C TRP A 357 9.82 14.70 11.76
N ILE A 358 10.00 14.34 10.48
CA ILE A 358 11.26 14.49 9.76
C ILE A 358 11.15 15.76 8.92
N ALA A 359 12.15 16.63 9.06
CA ALA A 359 12.22 17.94 8.43
C ALA A 359 11.72 17.89 6.97
N ASP A 360 10.67 18.65 6.70
CA ASP A 360 10.05 18.90 5.39
C ASP A 360 9.55 17.69 4.59
N ILE A 361 9.58 16.48 5.16
CA ILE A 361 9.12 15.26 4.46
C ILE A 361 7.89 14.61 5.09
N GLY A 362 7.65 14.74 6.41
CA GLY A 362 6.46 14.17 7.06
C GLY A 362 6.76 13.37 8.31
N ILE A 363 5.80 12.54 8.72
CA ILE A 363 5.92 11.71 9.92
C ILE A 363 6.67 10.42 9.59
N GLN A 364 7.71 10.10 10.36
CA GLN A 364 8.57 8.94 10.12
C GLN A 364 7.80 7.60 10.14
N SER A 365 8.46 6.54 9.68
CA SER A 365 7.99 5.16 9.85
C SER A 365 8.53 4.55 11.15
N PRO A 366 7.83 3.60 11.81
CA PRO A 366 8.31 3.01 13.07
C PRO A 366 9.70 2.36 12.99
N ALA A 367 10.07 1.86 11.81
CA ALA A 367 11.33 1.17 11.57
C ALA A 367 12.40 2.04 10.87
N SER A 368 12.14 3.34 10.63
CA SER A 368 13.06 4.24 9.92
C SER A 368 12.91 5.68 10.36
N SER A 369 14.03 6.34 10.70
CA SER A 369 14.07 7.78 11.00
C SER A 369 14.37 8.66 9.79
N SER A 370 14.55 8.08 8.61
CA SER A 370 14.84 8.82 7.38
C SER A 370 13.69 8.81 6.36
N HIS A 371 12.64 8.02 6.60
CA HIS A 371 11.53 7.86 5.65
C HIS A 371 10.20 8.19 6.29
N ALA A 372 9.40 9.00 5.60
CA ALA A 372 8.04 9.31 6.00
C ALA A 372 7.05 8.20 5.58
N SER A 373 5.98 8.05 6.36
CA SER A 373 4.89 7.10 6.11
C SER A 373 3.62 7.84 5.71
N ALA A 374 2.96 7.37 4.65
CA ALA A 374 1.73 7.95 4.11
C ALA A 374 0.63 8.08 5.15
N VAL A 375 0.16 6.94 5.66
CA VAL A 375 -0.98 6.85 6.56
C VAL A 375 -0.74 7.59 7.87
N ARG A 376 0.51 7.64 8.35
CA ARG A 376 0.88 8.36 9.57
C ARG A 376 0.90 9.86 9.36
N THR A 377 1.47 10.33 8.24
CA THR A 377 1.48 11.75 7.89
C THR A 377 0.06 12.25 7.61
N ALA A 378 -0.78 11.43 6.98
CA ALA A 378 -2.19 11.73 6.73
C ALA A 378 -3.02 11.84 8.03
N ALA A 379 -2.90 10.85 8.93
CA ALA A 379 -3.56 10.92 10.24
C ALA A 379 -3.06 12.13 11.05
N PHE A 380 -1.76 12.41 11.02
CA PHE A 380 -1.18 13.58 11.68
C PHE A 380 -1.75 14.89 11.14
N LEU A 381 -1.83 15.06 9.82
CA LEU A 381 -2.46 16.24 9.22
C LEU A 381 -3.90 16.45 9.72
N VAL A 382 -4.72 15.38 9.79
CA VAL A 382 -6.09 15.49 10.30
C VAL A 382 -6.12 15.94 11.76
N LEU A 383 -5.30 15.33 12.62
CA LEU A 383 -5.24 15.68 14.05
C LEU A 383 -4.82 17.14 14.24
N GLU A 384 -3.73 17.56 13.61
CA GLU A 384 -3.21 18.92 13.72
C GLU A 384 -4.17 19.95 13.11
N THR A 385 -4.88 19.59 12.04
CA THR A 385 -5.89 20.48 11.45
C THR A 385 -7.05 20.71 12.43
N LYS A 386 -7.59 19.66 13.05
CA LYS A 386 -8.69 19.79 14.02
C LYS A 386 -8.29 20.61 15.25
N LEU A 387 -7.06 20.44 15.73
CA LEU A 387 -6.54 21.20 16.87
C LEU A 387 -6.18 22.64 16.50
N GLY A 388 -5.60 22.84 15.33
CA GLY A 388 -5.06 24.13 14.90
C GLY A 388 -6.08 25.07 14.28
N TYR A 389 -6.89 24.56 13.35
CA TYR A 389 -7.89 25.34 12.60
C TYR A 389 -9.31 25.14 13.11
N GLY A 390 -9.55 24.12 13.95
CA GLY A 390 -10.82 23.95 14.64
C GLY A 390 -11.00 24.89 15.83
N SER A 391 -11.99 24.60 16.68
CA SER A 391 -12.37 25.46 17.81
C SER A 391 -11.27 25.66 18.86
N VAL A 392 -10.29 24.77 18.93
CA VAL A 392 -9.16 24.84 19.87
C VAL A 392 -8.16 25.94 19.47
N ASN A 393 -8.03 26.23 18.16
CA ASN A 393 -7.21 27.31 17.61
C ASN A 393 -5.72 27.27 18.04
N ASP A 394 -5.14 26.07 18.17
CA ASP A 394 -3.76 25.88 18.63
C ASP A 394 -2.73 26.34 17.58
N ALA A 395 -1.88 27.29 17.96
CA ALA A 395 -0.90 27.88 17.04
C ALA A 395 0.17 26.87 16.56
N THR A 396 0.68 26.02 17.44
CA THR A 396 1.67 25.00 17.08
C THR A 396 1.06 23.98 16.12
N SER A 397 -0.17 23.56 16.38
CA SER A 397 -0.89 22.62 15.52
C SER A 397 -1.20 23.21 14.15
N ARG A 398 -1.51 24.52 14.03
CA ARG A 398 -1.61 25.16 12.70
C ARG A 398 -0.31 25.07 11.91
N THR A 399 0.83 25.35 12.55
CA THR A 399 2.14 25.26 11.90
C THR A 399 2.42 23.84 11.40
N TYR A 400 2.12 22.81 12.21
CA TYR A 400 2.31 21.43 11.79
C TYR A 400 1.29 20.96 10.75
N ALA A 401 0.04 21.45 10.80
CA ALA A 401 -0.96 21.19 9.78
C ALA A 401 -0.51 21.75 8.42
N ASP A 402 -0.01 23.00 8.37
CA ASP A 402 0.50 23.60 7.14
C ASP A 402 1.70 22.81 6.57
N LYS A 403 2.65 22.43 7.44
CA LYS A 403 3.80 21.58 7.05
C LYS A 403 3.37 20.20 6.54
N ALA A 404 2.43 19.55 7.22
CA ALA A 404 1.90 18.25 6.82
C ALA A 404 1.13 18.30 5.51
N ALA A 405 0.34 19.35 5.28
CA ALA A 405 -0.33 19.55 4.00
C ALA A 405 0.67 19.72 2.86
N SER A 406 1.70 20.56 3.01
CA SER A 406 2.76 20.71 2.00
C SER A 406 3.52 19.40 1.75
N ALA A 407 3.86 18.66 2.82
CA ALA A 407 4.58 17.39 2.70
C ALA A 407 3.77 16.32 1.92
N LEU A 408 2.44 16.32 2.03
CA LEU A 408 1.58 15.33 1.37
C LEU A 408 1.28 15.60 -0.11
N LEU A 409 1.51 16.81 -0.63
CA LEU A 409 1.29 17.11 -2.06
C LEU A 409 2.38 16.55 -3.00
N ASN A 410 3.57 16.35 -2.43
CA ASN A 410 4.77 15.94 -3.16
C ASN A 410 4.81 14.45 -3.52
N PRO A 411 4.52 13.49 -2.60
CA PRO A 411 4.66 12.06 -2.86
C PRO A 411 3.48 11.50 -3.67
N GLN A 412 3.27 11.98 -4.89
CA GLN A 412 2.19 11.53 -5.78
C GLN A 412 2.75 11.22 -7.17
N VAL A 413 2.32 10.10 -7.75
CA VAL A 413 2.57 9.79 -9.16
C VAL A 413 1.80 10.79 -10.01
N LYS A 414 2.50 11.66 -10.74
CA LYS A 414 1.88 12.68 -11.59
C LYS A 414 1.45 12.08 -12.93
N ALA A 415 0.84 12.91 -13.79
CA ALA A 415 0.26 12.49 -15.07
C ALA A 415 1.25 11.84 -16.08
N ASN A 416 2.56 12.00 -15.86
CA ASN A 416 3.58 11.33 -16.65
C ASN A 416 3.88 9.89 -16.19
N GLY A 417 3.25 9.43 -15.10
CA GLY A 417 3.50 8.10 -14.54
C GLY A 417 4.89 7.93 -13.91
N ASN A 418 5.68 8.99 -13.77
CA ASN A 418 7.06 8.88 -13.29
C ASN A 418 7.09 8.55 -11.79
N VAL A 419 7.93 7.59 -11.45
CA VAL A 419 8.23 7.18 -10.08
C VAL A 419 9.74 7.24 -9.90
N ILE A 420 10.21 8.14 -9.04
CA ILE A 420 11.62 8.20 -8.66
C ILE A 420 11.80 7.30 -7.44
N ARG A 421 12.46 6.16 -7.60
CA ARG A 421 12.74 5.20 -6.54
C ARG A 421 14.12 5.45 -5.94
N GLU A 422 14.20 5.51 -4.63
CA GLU A 422 15.46 5.36 -3.90
C GLU A 422 15.84 3.87 -3.76
N ASN A 423 16.97 3.49 -4.34
CA ASN A 423 17.52 2.14 -4.30
C ASN A 423 18.20 1.86 -2.95
N GLU A 424 18.51 0.58 -2.67
CA GLU A 424 19.14 0.16 -1.41
C GLU A 424 20.47 0.87 -1.13
N ASN A 425 21.26 1.12 -2.17
CA ASN A 425 22.54 1.85 -2.09
C ASN A 425 22.40 3.38 -2.02
N GLY A 426 21.17 3.92 -1.94
CA GLY A 426 20.88 5.35 -1.94
C GLY A 426 20.90 6.03 -3.31
N SER A 427 21.24 5.31 -4.39
CA SER A 427 21.07 5.82 -5.75
C SER A 427 19.59 5.94 -6.13
N GLN A 428 19.29 6.70 -7.18
CA GLN A 428 17.92 6.90 -7.65
C GLN A 428 17.71 6.25 -9.02
N THR A 429 16.53 5.67 -9.21
CA THR A 429 16.07 5.15 -10.51
C THR A 429 14.73 5.78 -10.85
N THR A 430 14.62 6.35 -12.04
CA THR A 430 13.33 6.81 -12.57
C THR A 430 12.67 5.67 -13.33
N LEU A 431 11.45 5.32 -12.91
CA LEU A 431 10.60 4.32 -13.54
C LEU A 431 9.33 4.99 -14.08
N ILE A 432 8.71 4.43 -15.11
CA ILE A 432 7.46 4.92 -15.69
C ILE A 432 6.37 3.87 -15.41
N ARG A 433 5.37 4.25 -14.61
CA ARG A 433 4.25 3.40 -14.13
C ARG A 433 2.92 4.15 -14.25
N PRO A 434 2.38 4.30 -15.47
CA PRO A 434 1.16 5.07 -15.70
C PRO A 434 -0.08 4.46 -15.05
N VAL A 435 -0.08 3.15 -14.78
CA VAL A 435 -1.18 2.49 -14.03
C VAL A 435 -1.28 2.99 -12.59
N HIS A 436 -0.24 3.63 -12.05
CA HIS A 436 -0.22 4.23 -10.72
C HIS A 436 -0.49 5.74 -10.72
N GLU A 437 -0.74 6.37 -11.87
CA GLU A 437 -1.03 7.81 -11.98
C GLU A 437 -2.10 8.24 -10.97
N GLY A 438 -1.83 9.36 -10.28
CA GLY A 438 -2.68 9.93 -9.25
C GLY A 438 -2.55 9.31 -7.86
N GLY A 439 -1.97 8.11 -7.75
CA GLY A 439 -1.73 7.44 -6.48
C GLY A 439 -0.65 8.14 -5.64
N PHE A 440 -0.86 8.19 -4.32
CA PHE A 440 0.13 8.71 -3.39
C PHE A 440 1.06 7.60 -2.90
N TYR A 441 2.35 7.92 -2.75
CA TYR A 441 3.36 6.97 -2.30
C TYR A 441 3.04 6.43 -0.91
N THR A 442 3.26 5.13 -0.68
CA THR A 442 3.09 4.47 0.61
C THR A 442 4.15 4.91 1.63
N ALA A 443 5.36 5.18 1.17
CA ALA A 443 6.46 5.75 1.93
C ALA A 443 7.43 6.51 1.02
N TRP A 444 8.11 7.53 1.55
CA TRP A 444 9.05 8.36 0.79
C TRP A 444 10.20 8.93 1.63
N ASN A 445 11.23 9.40 0.92
CA ASN A 445 12.35 10.17 1.44
C ASN A 445 12.57 11.39 0.52
N GLY A 446 12.31 12.59 1.02
CA GLY A 446 12.21 13.77 0.16
C GLY A 446 11.09 13.60 -0.86
N PHE A 447 11.44 13.56 -2.15
CA PHE A 447 10.51 13.36 -3.26
C PHE A 447 10.48 11.92 -3.80
N ASN A 448 11.29 11.03 -3.21
CA ASN A 448 11.54 9.71 -3.78
C ASN A 448 10.69 8.66 -3.08
N TYR A 449 10.06 7.79 -3.87
CA TYR A 449 9.49 6.55 -3.37
C TYR A 449 10.60 5.69 -2.76
N VAL A 450 10.36 5.15 -1.57
CA VAL A 450 11.33 4.31 -0.88
C VAL A 450 10.87 2.86 -0.92
N ALA A 451 11.63 2.03 -1.63
CA ALA A 451 11.46 0.58 -1.61
C ALA A 451 12.19 -0.10 -0.44
N LYS A 452 13.02 0.64 0.32
CA LYS A 452 13.88 0.09 1.38
C LYS A 452 13.06 -0.67 2.42
N LYS A 453 13.36 -1.96 2.53
CA LYS A 453 12.90 -2.82 3.61
C LYS A 453 14.06 -3.02 4.58
N SER A 454 13.88 -2.59 5.84
CA SER A 454 14.82 -3.00 6.89
C SER A 454 14.81 -4.53 7.01
N VAL A 455 15.85 -5.13 7.60
CA VAL A 455 15.87 -6.59 7.84
C VAL A 455 14.62 -7.04 8.62
N LEU A 456 14.17 -6.22 9.59
CA LEU A 456 12.95 -6.47 10.35
C LEU A 456 11.69 -6.33 9.48
N GLN A 457 11.65 -5.37 8.56
CA GLN A 457 10.55 -5.23 7.60
C GLN A 457 10.52 -6.41 6.61
N ASN A 458 11.68 -6.91 6.17
CA ASN A 458 11.77 -8.10 5.31
C ASN A 458 11.25 -9.36 6.00
N ILE A 459 11.59 -9.56 7.28
CA ILE A 459 11.07 -10.67 8.09
C ILE A 459 9.57 -10.50 8.30
N ALA A 460 9.09 -9.29 8.62
CA ALA A 460 7.66 -9.02 8.79
C ALA A 460 6.87 -9.20 7.47
N ASP A 461 7.46 -8.82 6.34
CA ASP A 461 6.84 -8.97 5.02
C ASP A 461 6.87 -10.42 4.51
N ALA A 462 7.74 -11.28 5.04
CA ALA A 462 7.69 -12.72 4.75
C ALA A 462 6.40 -13.39 5.26
N PHE A 463 5.70 -12.72 6.19
CA PHE A 463 4.38 -13.12 6.69
C PHE A 463 3.22 -12.47 5.94
N ASN A 464 3.49 -11.61 4.95
CA ASN A 464 2.45 -11.08 4.09
C ASN A 464 2.11 -12.10 3.00
N GLN A 465 0.84 -12.14 2.62
CA GLN A 465 0.45 -12.75 1.37
C GLN A 465 1.26 -12.18 0.20
N SER A 466 1.63 -13.08 -0.72
CA SER A 466 2.37 -12.72 -1.92
C SER A 466 1.63 -11.72 -2.79
N ASP A 467 2.41 -10.94 -3.51
CA ASP A 467 1.91 -9.97 -4.46
C ASP A 467 1.55 -10.62 -5.80
N GLU A 468 0.63 -10.02 -6.56
CA GLU A 468 0.26 -10.47 -7.91
C GLU A 468 1.31 -10.11 -8.96
N THR A 469 2.10 -9.09 -8.66
CA THR A 469 3.25 -8.63 -9.40
C THR A 469 4.33 -8.21 -8.42
N ILE A 470 5.57 -8.64 -8.67
CA ILE A 470 6.73 -8.29 -7.82
C ILE A 470 7.39 -6.96 -8.19
N ASP A 471 6.78 -6.21 -9.13
CA ASP A 471 7.17 -4.85 -9.50
C ASP A 471 7.04 -3.88 -8.31
N ILE A 472 7.57 -2.67 -8.47
CA ILE A 472 7.37 -1.59 -7.52
C ILE A 472 5.87 -1.29 -7.34
N LYS A 473 5.49 -1.00 -6.10
CA LYS A 473 4.12 -0.61 -5.73
C LYS A 473 4.16 0.72 -5.00
N PRO A 474 4.36 1.81 -5.76
CA PRO A 474 4.52 3.12 -5.16
C PRO A 474 3.28 3.48 -4.32
N SER A 475 2.08 3.16 -4.80
CA SER A 475 0.80 3.55 -4.20
C SER A 475 -0.13 2.35 -4.00
N ASN A 476 -1.04 2.46 -3.03
CA ASN A 476 -2.18 1.56 -2.83
C ASN A 476 -3.46 2.35 -2.45
N ALA A 477 -4.59 1.67 -2.31
CA ALA A 477 -5.87 2.26 -1.91
C ALA A 477 -5.76 2.96 -0.55
N GLU A 478 -5.11 2.33 0.43
CA GLU A 478 -4.99 2.82 1.80
C GLU A 478 -4.22 4.14 1.88
N SER A 479 -3.04 4.23 1.27
CA SER A 479 -2.23 5.46 1.23
C SER A 479 -2.95 6.58 0.49
N THR A 480 -3.54 6.26 -0.66
CA THR A 480 -4.14 7.28 -1.52
C THR A 480 -5.42 7.85 -0.91
N ILE A 481 -6.31 7.00 -0.37
CA ILE A 481 -7.57 7.44 0.24
C ILE A 481 -7.30 8.23 1.52
N THR A 482 -6.37 7.78 2.38
CA THR A 482 -6.05 8.48 3.63
C THR A 482 -5.47 9.86 3.38
N ILE A 483 -4.52 9.99 2.44
CA ILE A 483 -3.96 11.29 2.07
C ILE A 483 -5.01 12.19 1.42
N ALA A 484 -5.82 11.66 0.50
CA ALA A 484 -6.89 12.42 -0.13
C ALA A 484 -7.88 12.95 0.93
N GLN A 485 -8.28 12.12 1.89
CA GLN A 485 -9.16 12.57 2.98
C GLN A 485 -8.47 13.61 3.87
N ALA A 486 -7.20 13.41 4.24
CA ALA A 486 -6.47 14.37 5.07
C ALA A 486 -6.36 15.75 4.43
N LEU A 487 -6.05 15.79 3.13
CA LEU A 487 -6.02 17.04 2.35
C LEU A 487 -7.40 17.70 2.27
N ARG A 488 -8.49 16.93 2.13
CA ARG A 488 -9.87 17.47 2.17
C ARG A 488 -10.21 18.08 3.52
N VAL A 489 -9.83 17.43 4.63
CA VAL A 489 -10.03 17.98 5.98
C VAL A 489 -9.30 19.31 6.12
N PHE A 490 -8.03 19.38 5.72
CA PHE A 490 -7.25 20.61 5.74
C PHE A 490 -7.88 21.71 4.88
N ASP A 491 -8.25 21.40 3.63
CA ASP A 491 -8.84 22.36 2.69
C ASP A 491 -10.16 22.93 3.21
N CYS A 492 -10.97 22.12 3.89
CA CYS A 492 -12.20 22.58 4.50
C CYS A 492 -11.97 23.52 5.69
N TYR A 493 -11.18 23.08 6.67
CA TYR A 493 -10.95 23.87 7.88
C TYR A 493 -10.20 25.17 7.59
N ASN A 494 -9.27 25.13 6.63
CA ASN A 494 -8.41 26.27 6.36
C ASN A 494 -8.94 27.19 5.24
N TYR A 495 -9.57 26.65 4.20
CA TYR A 495 -10.03 27.43 3.03
C TYR A 495 -11.55 27.42 2.82
N GLY A 496 -12.30 26.57 3.53
CA GLY A 496 -13.76 26.46 3.36
C GLY A 496 -14.19 25.66 2.12
N TYR A 497 -13.29 24.91 1.50
CA TYR A 497 -13.56 24.07 0.32
C TYR A 497 -13.59 22.58 0.66
N ASN A 498 -14.17 21.75 -0.20
CA ASN A 498 -14.24 20.30 0.01
C ASN A 498 -14.91 19.85 1.33
N CYS A 499 -15.74 20.71 1.94
CA CYS A 499 -16.36 20.51 3.26
C CYS A 499 -17.49 19.47 3.34
N THR A 500 -17.94 18.91 2.22
CA THR A 500 -18.98 17.88 2.22
C THR A 500 -18.59 16.72 3.14
N ASN A 501 -19.41 16.47 4.16
CA ASN A 501 -19.21 15.41 5.16
C ASN A 501 -17.80 15.40 5.79
N VAL A 502 -17.17 16.57 5.95
CA VAL A 502 -15.91 16.71 6.70
C VAL A 502 -16.21 16.72 8.20
N PRO A 503 -15.41 16.01 9.03
CA PRO A 503 -15.69 15.79 10.46
C PRO A 503 -15.28 16.91 11.42
#